data_AF-A0A972DM22-F1
#
_entry.id   AF-A0A972DM22-F1
#
_cell.length_a   1.000
_cell.length_b   1.000
_cell.length_c   1.000
_cell.angle_alpha   90.00
_cell.angle_beta   90.00
_cell.angle_gamma   90.00
#
_symmetry.space_group_name_H-M   'P 1'
#
loop_
_entity.id
_entity.type
_entity.pdbx_description
1 polymer ?
#
loop_
_entity_poly.entity_id
_entity_poly.type
_entity_poly.pdbx_seq_one_letter_code
_entity_poly.pdbx_strand_id
1 'polypeptide(L)'
;MISFTAMEGGGGMTAEIRDGRYKAVDVPVGRVLVQFHASKETGKMLTDEAEGSGATYPETISLIPQKYSAGVEVTITEESRSQDFALTSK
;
A
#
# COMPACT_ATOMS: atom_id res chain seq x y z
N MET A 1 1.05 5.75 0.18
CA MET A 1 2.18 4.99 0.76
C MET A 1 2.37 3.71 -0.03
N ILE A 2 3.60 3.21 -0.07
CA ILE A 2 3.97 1.89 -0.60
C ILE A 2 4.65 1.10 0.51
N SER A 3 4.42 -0.21 0.57
CA SER A 3 5.07 -1.11 1.53
C SER A 3 5.69 -2.30 0.81
N PHE A 4 6.83 -2.77 1.32
CA PHE A 4 7.59 -3.92 0.85
C PHE A 4 7.71 -4.90 2.01
N THR A 5 7.18 -6.11 1.87
CA THR A 5 7.21 -7.13 2.91
C THR A 5 7.98 -8.34 2.42
N ALA A 6 9.05 -8.74 3.09
CA ALA A 6 9.79 -9.95 2.73
C ALA A 6 8.90 -11.21 2.84
N MET A 7 8.94 -12.07 1.82
CA MET A 7 8.12 -13.29 1.80
C MET A 7 8.78 -14.50 2.48
N GLU A 8 10.10 -14.49 2.63
CA GLU A 8 10.87 -15.63 3.16
C GLU A 8 11.44 -15.35 4.56
N GLY A 9 10.80 -14.43 5.28
CA GLY A 9 11.27 -13.92 6.58
C GLY A 9 12.12 -12.67 6.43
N GLY A 10 11.94 -11.72 7.35
CA GLY A 10 12.57 -10.41 7.29
C GLY A 10 11.61 -9.30 7.71
N GLY A 11 12.14 -8.08 7.84
CA GLY A 11 11.34 -6.90 8.12
C GLY A 11 10.53 -6.42 6.91
N GLY A 12 9.58 -5.53 7.17
CA GLY A 12 8.92 -4.75 6.13
C GLY A 12 9.50 -3.33 6.07
N MET A 13 9.47 -2.73 4.89
CA MET A 13 9.79 -1.32 4.70
C MET A 13 8.59 -0.58 4.13
N THR A 14 8.31 0.62 4.63
CA THR A 14 7.31 1.51 4.06
C THR A 14 7.98 2.75 3.51
N ALA A 15 7.38 3.32 2.47
CA ALA A 15 7.78 4.61 1.93
C ALA A 15 6.56 5.44 1.55
N GLU A 16 6.67 6.74 1.71
CA GLU A 16 5.68 7.66 1.16
C GLU A 16 5.81 7.73 -0.36
N ILE A 17 4.66 7.87 -1.02
CA ILE A 17 4.60 8.20 -2.44
C ILE A 17 4.33 9.70 -2.52
N ARG A 18 5.24 10.45 -3.14
CA ARG A 18 5.13 11.90 -3.37
C ARG A 18 5.31 12.16 -4.86
N ASP A 19 4.35 12.87 -5.46
CA ASP A 19 4.35 13.19 -6.90
C ASP A 19 4.56 11.97 -7.81
N GLY A 20 3.94 10.84 -7.46
CA GLY A 20 4.04 9.58 -8.20
C GLY A 20 5.38 8.84 -8.04
N ARG A 21 6.29 9.34 -7.20
CA ARG A 21 7.59 8.72 -6.91
C ARG A 21 7.68 8.29 -5.45
N TYR A 22 8.54 7.33 -5.18
CA TYR A 22 8.83 6.87 -3.82
C TYR A 22 10.32 6.60 -3.68
N LYS A 23 10.79 6.57 -2.42
CA LYS A 23 12.13 6.11 -2.07
C LYS A 23 12.03 5.25 -0.83
N ALA A 24 12.19 3.95 -1.00
CA ALA A 24 12.31 3.00 0.10
C ALA A 24 13.80 2.70 0.32
N VAL A 25 14.25 2.80 1.56
CA VAL A 25 15.65 2.51 1.97
C VAL A 25 15.65 1.15 2.65
N ASP A 26 16.74 0.39 2.59
CA ASP A 26 16.88 -0.90 3.27
C ASP A 26 15.77 -1.93 2.95
N VAL A 27 15.26 -1.91 1.70
CA VAL A 27 14.36 -2.95 1.23
C VAL A 27 15.13 -4.27 1.16
N PRO A 28 14.62 -5.36 1.77
CA PRO A 28 15.32 -6.63 1.78
C PRO A 28 15.48 -7.18 0.36
N VAL A 29 16.67 -7.71 0.07
CA VAL A 29 16.95 -8.48 -1.15
C VAL A 29 16.21 -9.80 -1.10
N GLY A 30 15.64 -10.23 -2.22
CA GLY A 30 14.83 -11.44 -2.34
C GLY A 30 13.39 -11.15 -2.75
N ARG A 31 12.50 -12.13 -2.52
CA ARG A 31 11.08 -12.01 -2.86
C ARG A 31 10.37 -11.13 -1.84
N VAL A 32 9.74 -10.07 -2.33
CA VAL A 32 8.96 -9.14 -1.52
C VAL A 32 7.55 -8.99 -2.09
N LEU A 33 6.58 -8.85 -1.20
CA LEU A 33 5.23 -8.44 -1.53
C LEU A 33 5.15 -6.91 -1.45
N VAL A 34 4.83 -6.28 -2.58
CA VAL A 34 4.67 -4.83 -2.69
C VAL A 34 3.20 -4.47 -2.57
N GLN A 35 2.82 -3.67 -1.60
CA GLN A 35 1.44 -3.21 -1.42
C GLN A 35 1.35 -1.70 -1.54
N PHE A 36 0.29 -1.23 -2.19
CA PHE A 36 0.00 0.18 -2.36
C PHE A 36 -1.14 0.59 -1.46
N HIS A 37 -1.02 1.76 -0.85
CA HIS A 37 -2.00 2.29 0.07
C HIS A 37 -2.31 3.72 -0.34
N ALA A 38 -3.52 3.93 -0.82
CA ALA A 38 -4.05 5.25 -1.11
C ALA A 38 -5.55 5.24 -0.81
N SER A 39 -5.96 6.05 0.16
CA SER A 39 -7.36 6.24 0.51
C SER A 39 -7.75 7.69 0.32
N LYS A 40 -9.04 7.92 0.08
CA LYS A 40 -9.64 9.25 -0.03
C LYS A 40 -10.92 9.28 0.77
N GLU A 41 -11.11 10.34 1.56
CA GLU A 41 -12.40 10.63 2.19
C GLU A 41 -13.45 10.98 1.13
N THR A 42 -14.64 10.39 1.26
CA THR A 42 -15.75 10.65 0.34
C THR A 42 -16.55 11.90 0.73
N GLY A 43 -16.35 12.41 1.95
CA GLY A 43 -17.13 13.47 2.57
C GLY A 43 -18.38 12.99 3.30
N LYS A 44 -18.67 11.69 3.29
CA LYS A 44 -19.71 11.09 4.14
C LYS A 44 -19.13 10.70 5.50
N MET A 45 -19.99 10.64 6.50
CA MET A 45 -19.68 10.08 7.81
C MET A 45 -20.38 8.73 7.95
N LEU A 46 -19.67 7.74 8.49
CA LEU A 46 -20.21 6.45 8.90
C LEU A 46 -20.42 6.50 10.41
N THR A 47 -21.54 5.94 10.88
CA THR A 47 -21.84 5.79 12.30
C THR A 47 -21.59 4.35 12.69
N ASP A 48 -20.76 4.12 13.71
CA ASP A 48 -20.62 2.82 14.33
C ASP A 48 -21.84 2.54 15.21
N GLU A 49 -22.86 1.93 14.60
CA GLU A 49 -24.03 1.43 15.31
C GLU A 49 -23.77 0.08 16.00
N ALA A 50 -22.69 -0.63 15.64
CA ALA A 50 -22.42 -1.99 16.09
C ALA A 50 -21.87 -2.06 17.52
N GLU A 51 -21.09 -1.06 17.95
CA GLU A 51 -20.53 -0.99 19.31
C GLU A 51 -21.37 -0.14 20.28
N GLY A 52 -22.54 0.39 19.85
CA GLY A 52 -23.39 1.25 20.68
C GLY A 52 -22.74 2.58 21.12
N SER A 53 -21.54 2.87 20.61
CA SER A 53 -20.74 4.05 20.96
C SER A 53 -21.25 5.32 20.28
N GLY A 54 -22.01 5.20 19.19
CA GLY A 54 -22.44 6.33 18.35
C GLY A 54 -21.27 7.07 17.72
N ALA A 55 -20.07 6.46 17.70
CA ALA A 55 -18.88 7.08 17.13
C ALA A 55 -19.07 7.29 15.62
N THR A 56 -18.72 8.47 15.14
CA THR A 56 -18.73 8.78 13.71
C THR A 56 -17.32 8.86 13.18
N TYR A 57 -17.09 8.28 12.01
CA TYR A 57 -15.80 8.30 11.32
C TYR A 57 -16.00 8.67 9.86
N PRO A 58 -15.03 9.36 9.23
CA PRO A 58 -15.12 9.70 7.82
C PRO A 58 -15.14 8.41 6.99
N GLU A 59 -16.09 8.33 6.05
CA GLU A 59 -16.10 7.28 5.03
C GLU A 59 -14.87 7.47 4.14
N THR A 60 -14.06 6.42 4.03
CA THR A 60 -12.90 6.40 3.14
C THR A 60 -13.05 5.32 2.10
N ILE A 61 -12.61 5.61 0.88
CA ILE A 61 -12.52 4.64 -0.21
C ILE A 61 -11.06 4.41 -0.58
N SER A 62 -10.72 3.18 -0.97
CA SER A 62 -9.43 2.89 -1.58
C SER A 62 -9.39 3.42 -3.01
N LEU A 63 -8.32 4.13 -3.35
CA LEU A 63 -8.00 4.54 -4.71
C LEU A 63 -7.20 3.49 -5.47
N ILE A 64 -6.78 2.42 -4.80
CA ILE A 64 -5.98 1.34 -5.41
C ILE A 64 -6.92 0.41 -6.18
N PRO A 65 -6.69 0.16 -7.49
CA PRO A 65 -7.51 -0.76 -8.25
C PRO A 65 -7.54 -2.15 -7.59
N GLN A 66 -8.71 -2.79 -7.59
CA GLN A 66 -8.96 -4.03 -6.85
C GLN A 66 -7.97 -5.15 -7.20
N LYS A 67 -7.49 -5.23 -8.45
CA LYS A 67 -6.50 -6.22 -8.86
C LYS A 67 -5.15 -6.13 -8.15
N TYR A 68 -4.85 -4.98 -7.54
CA TYR A 68 -3.62 -4.77 -6.76
C TYR A 68 -3.87 -4.79 -5.24
N SER A 69 -5.08 -5.11 -4.78
CA SER A 69 -5.41 -5.10 -3.34
C SER A 69 -4.61 -6.12 -2.53
N ALA A 70 -4.27 -7.25 -3.14
CA ALA A 70 -3.41 -8.28 -2.55
C ALA A 70 -1.92 -7.92 -2.59
N GLY A 71 -1.54 -6.88 -3.34
CA GLY A 71 -0.15 -6.54 -3.63
C GLY A 71 0.39 -7.20 -4.90
N VAL A 72 1.65 -6.90 -5.19
CA VAL A 72 2.40 -7.39 -6.35
C VAL A 72 3.68 -8.04 -5.84
N GLU A 73 3.93 -9.29 -6.23
CA GLU A 73 5.19 -9.95 -5.92
C GLU A 73 6.32 -9.43 -6.82
N VAL A 74 7.45 -9.09 -6.20
CA VAL A 74 8.65 -8.61 -6.90
C VAL A 74 9.88 -9.28 -6.30
N THR A 75 10.85 -9.58 -7.14
CA THR A 75 12.17 -10.04 -6.68
C THR A 75 13.15 -8.85 -6.72
N ILE A 76 13.63 -8.44 -5.55
CA ILE A 76 14.64 -7.39 -5.41
C ILE A 76 16.02 -8.03 -5.47
N THR A 77 16.90 -7.48 -6.31
CA THR A 77 18.30 -7.89 -6.41
C THR A 77 19.21 -6.68 -6.19
N GLU A 78 20.48 -6.94 -5.87
CA GLU A 78 21.50 -5.89 -5.68
C GLU A 78 21.65 -4.99 -6.92
N GLU A 79 21.41 -5.54 -8.10
CA GLU A 79 21.54 -4.87 -9.40
C GLU A 79 20.24 -4.16 -9.84
N SER A 80 19.09 -4.54 -9.26
CA SER A 80 17.77 -4.04 -9.65
C SER A 80 17.07 -3.32 -8.49
N ARG A 81 17.64 -2.16 -8.12
CA ARG A 81 17.15 -1.32 -7.00
C ARG A 81 16.09 -0.30 -7.40
N SER A 82 15.82 -0.14 -8.70
CA SER A 82 14.76 0.72 -9.22
C SER A 82 13.64 -0.14 -9.76
N GLN A 83 12.43 0.05 -9.24
CA GLN A 83 11.22 -0.65 -9.69
C GLN A 83 10.16 0.41 -9.99
N ASP A 84 9.50 0.28 -11.14
CA ASP A 84 8.41 1.17 -11.55
C ASP A 84 7.11 0.38 -11.61
N PHE A 85 6.04 0.97 -11.07
CA PHE A 85 4.74 0.33 -11.00
C PHE A 85 3.69 1.14 -11.76
N ALA A 86 3.28 0.63 -12.92
CA ALA A 86 2.19 1.21 -13.70
C ALA A 86 0.84 0.67 -13.20
N LEU A 87 0.25 1.34 -12.20
CA LEU A 87 -1.09 0.99 -11.71
C LEU A 87 -2.15 1.42 -12.72
N THR A 88 -2.90 0.46 -13.25
CA THR A 88 -3.98 0.71 -14.23
C THR A 88 -5.34 0.28 -13.70
N SER A 89 -6.41 0.98 -14.10
CA SER A 89 -7.77 0.72 -13.63
C SER A 89 -8.57 -0.28 -14.48
N LYS A 90 -8.01 -0.76 -15.61
CA LYS A 90 -8.65 -1.76 -16.48
C LYS A 90 -8.70 -3.14 -15.84
#